data_AF-A0A969GLL0-F1
#
_entry.id   AF-A0A969GLL0-F1
#
_cell.length_a   1.000
_cell.length_b   1.000
_cell.length_c   1.000
_cell.angle_alpha   90.00
_cell.angle_beta   90.00
_cell.angle_gamma   90.00
#
_symmetry.space_group_name_H-M   'P 1'
#
loop_
_entity.id
_entity.type
_entity.pdbx_description
1 polymer ?
#
loop_
_entity_poly.entity_id
_entity_poly.type
_entity_poly.pdbx_seq_one_letter_code
_entity_poly.pdbx_strand_id
1 'polypeptide(L)'
;MNAPINPAILWAWRFAPNRPPNPNALKFVLGGVRFERPLNFASADTAAGHPLAARLFALTGVYNVFFAQDFVTVNKRPEIAWDSLRSQIESTIQASLASAELSPAGVNDGNR
;
A
#
# COMPACT_ATOMS: atom_id res chain seq x y z
N MET A 1 -20.79 38.80 33.86
CA MET A 1 -21.67 37.69 33.45
C MET A 1 -20.80 36.74 32.63
N ASN A 2 -20.26 35.69 33.25
CA ASN A 2 -19.44 34.68 32.57
C ASN A 2 -20.29 33.41 32.43
N ALA A 3 -20.61 33.03 31.19
CA ALA A 3 -21.24 31.75 30.91
C ALA A 3 -20.21 30.62 31.12
N PRO A 4 -20.56 29.50 31.76
CA PRO A 4 -19.62 28.41 31.95
C PRO A 4 -19.30 27.75 30.60
N ILE A 5 -18.00 27.57 30.34
CA ILE A 5 -17.50 26.75 29.23
C ILE A 5 -18.04 25.33 29.45
N ASN A 6 -18.87 24.86 28.53
CA ASN A 6 -19.43 23.52 28.58
C ASN A 6 -18.30 22.50 28.29
N PRO A 7 -17.92 21.62 29.24
CA PRO A 7 -16.80 20.69 29.06
C PRO A 7 -17.06 19.62 27.99
N ALA A 8 -18.27 19.59 27.42
CA ALA A 8 -18.67 18.67 26.37
C ALA A 8 -18.02 18.91 25.00
N ILE A 9 -17.25 20.00 24.81
CA ILE A 9 -16.64 20.33 23.50
C ILE A 9 -15.14 19.96 23.44
N LEU A 10 -14.54 19.53 24.56
CA LEU A 10 -13.11 19.17 24.60
C LEU A 10 -12.81 17.68 24.34
N TRP A 11 -13.82 16.80 24.29
CA TRP A 11 -13.63 15.35 24.11
C TRP A 11 -13.87 14.84 22.68
N ALA A 12 -14.33 15.69 21.76
CA ALA A 12 -14.69 15.27 20.39
C ALA A 12 -13.52 14.80 19.50
N TRP A 13 -12.28 14.81 20.00
CA TRP A 13 -11.08 14.36 19.26
C TRP A 13 -10.49 13.03 19.75
N ARG A 14 -11.21 12.25 20.57
CA ARG A 14 -10.78 10.89 20.96
C ARG A 14 -11.54 9.84 20.16
N PHE A 15 -10.88 9.30 19.14
CA PHE A 15 -11.24 8.06 18.44
C PHE A 15 -12.50 8.13 17.57
N ALA A 16 -12.37 8.64 16.34
CA ALA A 16 -13.24 8.18 15.27
C ALA A 16 -12.98 6.67 15.07
N PRO A 17 -13.99 5.78 15.23
CA PRO A 17 -13.78 4.35 15.13
C PRO A 17 -13.43 3.97 13.69
N ASN A 18 -12.22 3.44 13.51
CA ASN A 18 -11.76 2.64 12.37
C ASN A 18 -12.22 3.11 10.97
N ARG A 19 -11.89 4.34 10.58
CA ARG A 19 -11.73 4.66 9.16
C ARG A 19 -10.29 5.06 8.91
N PRO A 20 -9.63 4.51 7.88
CA PRO A 20 -8.31 5.01 7.51
C PRO A 20 -8.42 6.52 7.29
N PRO A 21 -7.45 7.34 7.78
CA PRO A 21 -7.51 8.80 7.68
C PRO A 21 -7.66 9.28 6.24
N ASN A 22 -7.28 8.43 5.28
CA ASN A 22 -7.51 8.62 3.86
C ASN A 22 -8.36 7.47 3.29
N PRO A 23 -9.62 7.70 2.88
CA PRO A 23 -10.48 6.66 2.28
C PRO A 23 -9.97 6.19 0.90
N ASN A 24 -9.06 6.94 0.29
CA ASN A 24 -8.46 6.63 -1.00
C ASN A 24 -7.09 5.98 -0.88
N ALA A 25 -6.65 5.60 0.33
CA ALA A 25 -5.41 4.88 0.57
C ALA A 25 -5.69 3.56 1.29
N LEU A 26 -5.09 2.48 0.78
CA LEU A 26 -5.06 1.19 1.46
C LEU A 26 -3.63 0.73 1.66
N LYS A 27 -3.36 0.19 2.86
CA LYS A 27 -2.08 -0.43 3.22
C LYS A 27 -2.20 -1.94 3.08
N PHE A 28 -1.25 -2.52 2.36
CA PHE A 28 -1.08 -3.95 2.13
C PHE A 28 0.22 -4.40 2.81
N VAL A 29 0.12 -5.32 3.77
CA VAL A 29 1.28 -5.88 4.46
C VAL A 29 1.77 -7.10 3.69
N LEU A 30 3.06 -7.14 3.40
CA LEU A 30 3.74 -8.20 2.68
C LEU A 30 4.32 -9.21 3.67
N GLY A 31 3.99 -10.48 3.50
CA GLY A 31 4.68 -11.57 4.22
C GLY A 31 6.01 -11.87 3.54
N GLY A 32 7.11 -11.81 4.28
CA GLY A 32 8.42 -12.29 3.80
C GLY A 32 9.23 -11.32 2.94
N VAL A 33 8.73 -10.11 2.64
CA VAL A 33 9.50 -9.08 1.93
C VAL A 33 9.64 -7.83 2.79
N ARG A 34 10.86 -7.28 2.82
CA ARG A 34 11.18 -6.05 3.53
C ARG A 34 11.97 -5.11 2.64
N PHE A 35 11.44 -3.91 2.42
CA PHE A 35 12.13 -2.82 1.74
C PHE A 35 13.14 -2.17 2.69
N GLU A 36 14.39 -2.02 2.23
CA GLU A 36 15.48 -1.43 3.02
C GLU A 36 15.29 0.07 3.26
N ARG A 37 14.64 0.76 2.32
CA ARG A 37 14.35 2.20 2.39
C ARG A 37 12.94 2.49 1.92
N PRO A 38 12.31 3.57 2.41
CA PRO A 38 11.03 4.00 1.87
C PRO A 38 11.19 4.44 0.41
N LEU A 39 10.29 3.97 -0.46
CA LEU A 39 10.22 4.35 -1.86
C LEU A 39 8.83 4.94 -2.13
N ASN A 40 8.79 6.14 -2.69
CA ASN A 40 7.54 6.79 -3.07
C ASN A 40 7.51 6.99 -4.59
N PHE A 41 6.43 6.56 -5.20
CA PHE A 41 6.17 6.68 -6.62
C PHE A 41 4.90 7.51 -6.80
N ALA A 42 5.06 8.70 -7.39
CA ALA A 42 3.95 9.63 -7.62
C ALA A 42 3.42 9.57 -9.06
N SER A 43 4.04 8.78 -9.94
CA SER A 43 3.65 8.63 -11.34
C SER A 43 4.18 7.34 -11.93
N ALA A 44 3.54 6.88 -13.00
CA ALA A 44 3.97 5.68 -13.75
C ALA A 44 5.42 5.80 -14.25
N ASP A 45 5.86 6.99 -14.64
CA ASP A 45 7.25 7.26 -15.04
C ASP A 45 8.25 6.94 -13.92
N THR A 46 8.03 7.51 -12.72
CA THR A 46 8.86 7.22 -11.55
C THR A 46 8.83 5.75 -11.13
N ALA A 47 7.74 5.05 -11.45
CA ALA A 47 7.53 3.64 -11.13
C ALA A 47 8.12 2.68 -12.17
N ALA A 48 8.44 3.15 -13.38
CA ALA A 48 8.85 2.31 -14.51
C ALA A 48 10.12 1.49 -14.20
N GLY A 49 11.03 2.04 -13.39
CA GLY A 49 12.25 1.36 -12.96
C GLY A 49 12.05 0.28 -11.88
N HIS A 50 10.84 0.14 -11.31
CA HIS A 50 10.56 -0.81 -10.25
C HIS A 50 9.43 -1.78 -10.67
N PRO A 51 9.70 -3.09 -10.81
CA PRO A 51 8.77 -4.02 -11.46
C PRO A 51 7.40 -4.11 -10.77
N LEU A 52 7.38 -4.19 -9.43
CA LEU A 52 6.11 -4.18 -8.67
C LEU A 52 5.38 -2.84 -8.80
N ALA A 53 6.08 -1.71 -8.71
CA ALA A 53 5.46 -0.39 -8.79
C ALA A 53 4.86 -0.17 -10.18
N ALA A 54 5.61 -0.48 -11.25
CA ALA A 54 5.13 -0.40 -12.63
C ALA A 54 3.84 -1.21 -12.84
N ARG A 55 3.79 -2.43 -12.32
CA ARG A 55 2.58 -3.29 -12.39
C ARG A 55 1.41 -2.70 -11.61
N LEU A 56 1.64 -2.13 -10.42
CA LEU A 56 0.60 -1.46 -9.64
C LEU A 56 0.08 -0.20 -10.33
N PHE A 57 0.95 0.56 -10.98
CA PHE A 57 0.55 1.73 -11.78
C PHE A 57 -0.18 1.38 -13.08
N ALA A 58 -0.03 0.15 -13.59
CA ALA A 58 -0.83 -0.32 -14.71
C ALA A 58 -2.32 -0.55 -14.34
N LEU A 59 -2.63 -0.65 -13.05
CA LEU A 59 -4.02 -0.74 -12.58
C LEU A 59 -4.71 0.61 -12.71
N THR A 60 -5.87 0.61 -13.37
CA THR A 60 -6.62 1.84 -13.63
C THR A 60 -7.04 2.50 -12.31
N GLY A 61 -6.69 3.78 -12.17
CA GLY A 61 -7.06 4.57 -10.99
C GLY A 61 -5.99 4.68 -9.92
N VAL A 62 -4.89 3.94 -9.99
CA VAL A 62 -3.76 4.14 -9.07
C VAL A 62 -3.02 5.41 -9.45
N TYR A 63 -2.78 6.30 -8.49
CA TYR A 63 -2.04 7.56 -8.74
C TYR A 63 -0.78 7.70 -7.88
N ASN A 64 -0.67 6.95 -6.78
CA ASN A 64 0.51 6.97 -5.94
C ASN A 64 0.70 5.61 -5.27
N VAL A 65 1.95 5.18 -5.15
CA VAL A 65 2.34 3.93 -4.49
C VAL A 65 3.53 4.22 -3.59
N PHE A 66 3.45 3.78 -2.34
CA PHE A 66 4.50 3.95 -1.34
C PHE A 66 4.90 2.61 -0.76
N PHE A 67 6.20 2.30 -0.78
CA PHE A 67 6.77 1.09 -0.18
C PHE A 67 7.57 1.49 1.05
N ALA A 68 7.39 0.79 2.16
CA ALA A 68 8.24 0.95 3.33
C ALA A 68 8.20 -0.31 4.20
N GLN A 69 9.36 -0.73 4.70
CA GLN A 69 9.48 -1.89 5.58
C GLN A 69 8.78 -3.11 4.97
N ASP A 70 7.81 -3.69 5.64
CA ASP A 70 7.01 -4.84 5.21
C ASP A 70 5.70 -4.47 4.50
N PHE A 71 5.49 -3.21 4.09
CA PHE A 71 4.20 -2.81 3.55
C PHE A 71 4.25 -1.92 2.31
N VAL A 72 3.14 -1.96 1.59
CA VAL A 72 2.84 -1.15 0.42
C VAL A 72 1.56 -0.37 0.67
N THR A 73 1.59 0.94 0.50
CA THR A 73 0.39 1.77 0.45
C THR A 73 0.08 2.09 -1.00
N VAL A 74 -1.16 1.86 -1.42
CA VAL A 74 -1.64 2.24 -2.75
C VAL A 74 -2.71 3.30 -2.57
N ASN A 75 -2.56 4.41 -3.30
CA ASN A 75 -3.57 5.45 -3.37
C ASN A 75 -4.27 5.41 -4.72
N LYS A 76 -5.61 5.42 -4.67
CA LYS A 76 -6.48 5.43 -5.84
C LYS A 76 -7.18 6.76 -6.05
N ARG A 77 -7.60 7.05 -7.28
CA ARG A 77 -8.49 8.17 -7.56
C ARG A 77 -9.83 8.00 -6.82
N PRO A 78 -10.45 9.10 -6.37
CA PRO A 78 -11.70 9.04 -5.62
C PRO A 78 -12.85 8.43 -6.41
N GLU A 79 -12.83 8.55 -7.74
CA GLU A 79 -13.84 8.01 -8.67
C GLU A 79 -13.85 6.47 -8.77
N ILE A 80 -12.79 5.79 -8.35
CA ILE A 80 -12.66 4.33 -8.48
C ILE A 80 -13.09 3.64 -7.19
N ALA A 81 -13.88 2.56 -7.29
CA ALA A 81 -14.27 1.76 -6.13
C ALA A 81 -13.17 0.77 -5.73
N TRP A 82 -13.06 0.48 -4.42
CA TRP A 82 -12.06 -0.47 -3.92
C TRP A 82 -12.40 -1.94 -4.21
N ASP A 83 -13.68 -2.30 -4.37
CA ASP A 83 -14.15 -3.68 -4.51
C ASP A 83 -13.33 -4.52 -5.50
N SER A 84 -13.13 -4.02 -6.72
CA SER A 84 -12.34 -4.74 -7.73
C SER A 84 -10.85 -4.40 -7.67
N LEU A 85 -10.51 -3.14 -7.38
CA LEU A 85 -9.13 -2.68 -7.40
C LEU A 85 -8.28 -3.38 -6.33
N ARG A 86 -8.86 -3.64 -5.15
CA ARG A 86 -8.18 -4.33 -4.06
C ARG A 86 -7.71 -5.73 -4.48
N SER A 87 -8.60 -6.55 -5.03
CA SER A 87 -8.25 -7.91 -5.45
C SER A 87 -7.21 -7.92 -6.57
N GLN A 88 -7.26 -6.94 -7.49
CA GLN A 88 -6.24 -6.78 -8.53
C GLN A 88 -4.87 -6.41 -7.94
N ILE A 89 -4.82 -5.53 -6.94
CA ILE A 89 -3.59 -5.17 -6.23
C ILE A 89 -3.01 -6.38 -5.51
N GLU A 90 -3.83 -7.11 -4.75
CA GLU A 90 -3.41 -8.30 -4.00
C GLU A 90 -2.84 -9.36 -4.94
N SER A 91 -3.52 -9.64 -6.06
CA SER A 91 -3.04 -10.57 -7.09
C SER A 91 -1.73 -10.10 -7.73
N THR A 92 -1.61 -8.81 -8.04
CA THR A 92 -0.39 -8.22 -8.64
C THR A 92 0.80 -8.31 -7.69
N ILE A 93 0.60 -8.05 -6.41
CA ILE A 93 1.62 -8.18 -5.37
C ILE A 93 2.05 -9.65 -5.29
N GLN A 94 1.11 -10.58 -5.11
CA GLN A 94 1.40 -12.02 -5.01
C GLN A 94 2.16 -12.54 -6.24
N ALA A 95 1.72 -12.21 -7.44
CA ALA A 95 2.40 -12.61 -8.67
C ALA A 95 3.82 -12.03 -8.79
N SER A 96 4.03 -10.81 -8.29
CA SER A 96 5.36 -10.17 -8.30
C SER A 96 6.30 -10.77 -7.25
N LEU A 97 5.77 -11.14 -6.08
CA LEU A 97 6.52 -11.82 -5.03
C LEU A 97 6.89 -13.26 -5.43
N ALA A 98 5.95 -14.02 -5.99
CA ALA A 98 6.22 -15.34 -6.55
C ALA A 98 7.25 -15.28 -7.70
N SER A 99 7.19 -14.23 -8.54
CA SER A 99 8.18 -14.01 -9.59
C SER A 99 9.55 -13.57 -9.05
N ALA A 100 9.62 -12.93 -7.88
CA ALA A 100 10.88 -12.56 -7.23
C ALA A 100 11.52 -13.77 -6.54
N GLU A 101 10.72 -14.72 -6.06
CA GLU A 101 11.18 -16.04 -5.58
C GLU A 101 11.70 -16.94 -6.72
N LEU A 102 11.31 -16.64 -7.97
CA LEU A 102 11.89 -17.25 -9.18
C LEU A 102 13.21 -16.60 -9.63
N SER A 103 13.90 -15.87 -8.76
CA SER A 103 15.37 -15.82 -8.84
C SER A 103 15.92 -17.06 -8.12
N PRO A 104 16.26 -18.16 -8.82
CA PRO A 104 17.00 -19.27 -8.23
C PRO A 104 18.43 -18.80 -7.91
N ALA A 105 18.59 -18.02 -6.86
CA ALA A 105 19.84 -17.92 -6.14
C ALA A 105 20.00 -19.23 -5.35
N GLY A 106 20.47 -20.27 -6.05
CA GLY A 106 20.91 -21.53 -5.47
C GLY A 106 19.99 -22.71 -5.75
N VAL A 107 19.96 -23.19 -7.00
CA VAL A 107 19.92 -24.64 -7.18
C VAL A 107 21.21 -25.18 -6.56
N ASN A 108 21.14 -25.68 -5.33
CA ASN A 108 22.15 -26.61 -4.85
C ASN A 108 21.69 -28.00 -5.29
N ASP A 109 21.97 -28.31 -6.56
CA ASP A 109 21.92 -29.67 -7.10
C ASP A 109 23.05 -30.44 -6.40
N GLY A 110 22.75 -30.94 -5.21
CA GLY A 110 23.78 -31.30 -4.26
C GLY A 110 23.28 -32.07 -3.07
N ASN A 111 22.43 -33.07 -3.28
CA ASN A 111 22.59 -34.31 -2.50
C ASN A 111 22.01 -35.54 -3.21
N ARG A 112 22.82 -36.59 -3.16
CA ARG A 112 22.49 -37.99 -3.44
C ARG A 112 21.39 -38.52 -2.52
#